data_AF-A0A1Y2DQJ3-F1
#
_entry.id   AF-A0A1Y2DQJ3-F1
#
_cell.length_a   1.000
_cell.length_b   1.000
_cell.length_c   1.000
_cell.angle_alpha   90.00
_cell.angle_beta   90.00
_cell.angle_gamma   90.00
#
_symmetry.space_group_name_H-M   'P 1'
#
loop_
_entity.id
_entity.type
_entity.pdbx_description
1 polymer ?
#
loop_
_entity_poly.entity_id
_entity_poly.type
_entity_poly.pdbx_seq_one_letter_code
_entity_poly.pdbx_strand_id
1 'polypeptide(L)'
;MKLSMTKMLPSRVMQTFSSVQIWAAQWQLTVTNFVDNPTRSSIIPQFLIDSQHPWIVTNQRQLEGLPDVEAFLYSSLESTKGTAEHANYGIDMPPDLFEYVEIDNNRWGVDRPGWPNALERLREMKRSPLAMARVKTFKVEIWVHDSQYADWYLRMLEPLQPPKELLSLFVDVLESMESLETLKWNIPVEHGHWIEETLNERNLSMPSVKRLDLGPFSHYLVGMCPNLETLEPGGRFVRNGYWPHLGDPVPMMVESAGSAPKLKRFSVESGVGGWSPAFVSGIYILFYMAFMPFPAAEQTQML
;
A
#
# COMPACT_ATOMS: atom_id res chain seq x y z
N MET A 1 9.72 77.11 20.17
CA MET A 1 9.82 76.16 19.04
C MET A 1 9.28 74.82 19.55
N LYS A 2 8.12 74.36 19.06
CA LYS A 2 7.42 73.16 19.54
C LYS A 2 8.07 71.90 18.94
N LEU A 3 8.53 70.97 19.78
CA LEU A 3 9.01 69.65 19.36
C LEU A 3 7.94 68.60 19.67
N SER A 4 7.61 67.84 18.63
CA SER A 4 6.52 66.88 18.52
C SER A 4 6.79 65.59 19.29
N MET A 5 5.79 65.12 20.03
CA MET A 5 5.75 63.78 20.64
C MET A 5 5.24 62.77 19.61
N THR A 6 6.12 61.87 19.15
CA THR A 6 5.74 60.73 18.31
C THR A 6 5.54 59.50 19.21
N LYS A 7 4.30 59.02 19.32
CA LYS A 7 3.96 57.78 20.03
C LYS A 7 4.45 56.57 19.22
N MET A 8 5.30 55.72 19.81
CA MET A 8 5.58 54.37 19.31
C MET A 8 4.41 53.45 19.65
N LEU A 9 3.87 52.75 18.65
CA LEU A 9 2.95 51.63 18.81
C LEU A 9 3.75 50.34 19.08
N PRO A 10 3.22 49.41 19.90
CA PRO A 10 3.88 48.13 20.16
C PRO A 10 3.84 47.24 18.92
N SER A 11 4.98 46.64 18.62
CA SER A 11 5.19 45.62 17.62
C SER A 11 4.26 44.42 17.85
N ARG A 12 3.41 44.12 16.86
CA ARG A 12 2.66 42.85 16.81
C ARG A 12 3.65 41.71 16.67
N VAL A 13 3.73 40.85 17.67
CA VAL A 13 4.34 39.52 17.55
C VAL A 13 3.45 38.70 16.63
N MET A 14 3.85 38.55 15.36
CA MET A 14 3.25 37.54 14.48
C MET A 14 3.71 36.17 15.01
N GLN A 15 2.81 35.45 15.66
CA GLN A 15 2.98 34.02 15.89
C GLN A 15 2.93 33.32 14.53
N THR A 16 4.10 33.01 13.99
CA THR A 16 4.23 32.16 12.80
C THR A 16 3.98 30.72 13.23
N PHE A 17 2.79 30.21 12.93
CA PHE A 17 2.53 28.77 13.02
C PHE A 17 3.38 28.06 11.95
N SER A 18 4.05 26.97 12.34
CA SER A 18 4.79 26.13 11.40
C SER A 18 3.81 25.50 10.41
N SER A 19 4.22 25.35 9.15
CA SER A 19 3.45 24.65 8.10
C SER A 19 3.03 23.25 8.53
N VAL A 20 3.81 22.59 9.40
CA VAL A 20 3.51 21.28 9.99
C VAL A 20 2.34 21.35 10.99
N GLN A 21 2.21 22.45 11.74
CA GLN A 21 1.13 22.64 12.71
C GLN A 21 -0.18 23.03 12.02
N ILE A 22 -0.11 23.82 10.95
CA ILE A 22 -1.27 24.13 10.10
C ILE A 22 -1.73 22.86 9.38
N TRP A 23 -0.79 22.04 8.90
CA TRP A 23 -1.07 20.72 8.32
C TRP A 23 -1.77 19.78 9.30
N ALA A 24 -1.27 19.65 10.54
CA ALA A 24 -1.89 18.80 11.57
C ALA A 24 -3.29 19.26 12.00
N ALA A 25 -3.51 20.58 12.14
CA ALA A 25 -4.80 21.14 12.53
C ALA A 25 -5.85 21.07 11.40
N GLN A 26 -5.43 21.20 10.15
CA GLN A 26 -6.32 21.13 8.98
C GLN A 26 -6.70 19.68 8.62
N TRP A 27 -5.84 18.73 8.99
CA TRP A 27 -6.12 17.30 8.91
C TRP A 27 -7.25 16.83 9.83
N GLN A 28 -7.30 17.34 11.07
CA GLN A 28 -8.37 17.00 12.01
C GLN A 28 -9.76 17.42 11.51
N LEU A 29 -9.84 18.38 10.59
CA LEU A 29 -11.11 18.91 10.09
C LEU A 29 -11.65 18.18 8.84
N THR A 30 -10.81 17.48 8.07
CA THR A 30 -11.19 17.02 6.71
C THR A 30 -11.49 15.52 6.59
N VAL A 31 -11.16 14.70 7.59
CA VAL A 31 -11.50 13.26 7.65
C VAL A 31 -12.97 13.04 8.08
N THR A 32 -13.80 14.07 8.03
CA THR A 32 -15.09 14.17 8.75
C THR A 32 -16.33 13.72 7.97
N ASN A 33 -16.23 13.23 6.73
CA ASN A 33 -17.40 12.85 5.95
C ASN A 33 -17.34 11.39 5.51
N PHE A 34 -18.13 10.51 6.15
CA PHE A 34 -19.05 9.56 5.52
C PHE A 34 -19.84 8.77 6.61
N VAL A 35 -21.15 9.10 6.74
CA VAL A 35 -22.33 8.36 7.30
C VAL A 35 -22.11 7.60 8.63
N ASP A 36 -22.51 8.07 9.82
CA ASP A 36 -23.87 8.41 10.29
C ASP A 36 -23.88 9.43 11.47
N ASN A 37 -22.75 10.07 11.77
CA ASN A 37 -22.65 11.23 12.66
C ASN A 37 -21.30 11.91 12.36
N PRO A 38 -21.26 13.14 11.81
CA PRO A 38 -20.01 13.78 11.34
C PRO A 38 -18.97 14.04 12.44
N THR A 39 -19.27 13.72 13.70
CA THR A 39 -18.34 13.84 14.84
C THR A 39 -17.86 12.50 15.40
N ARG A 40 -18.35 11.35 14.92
CA ARG A 40 -17.95 10.05 15.45
C ARG A 40 -17.19 9.28 14.37
N SER A 41 -15.87 9.38 14.41
CA SER A 41 -15.01 8.38 13.77
C SER A 41 -15.43 7.01 14.29
N SER A 42 -15.62 6.05 13.38
CA SER A 42 -15.83 4.65 13.79
C SER A 42 -14.74 4.26 14.77
N ILE A 43 -15.11 3.55 15.84
CA ILE A 43 -14.09 2.98 16.74
C ILE A 43 -13.47 1.72 16.12
N ILE A 44 -14.11 1.13 15.11
CA ILE A 44 -13.60 -0.03 14.38
C ILE A 44 -12.41 0.42 13.53
N PRO A 45 -11.28 -0.31 13.54
CA PRO A 45 -10.16 -0.01 12.66
C PRO A 45 -10.60 0.12 11.22
N GLN A 46 -10.25 1.25 10.59
CA GLN A 46 -10.78 1.61 9.29
C GLN A 46 -10.29 0.64 8.20
N PHE A 47 -9.12 0.02 8.34
CA PHE A 47 -8.68 -1.02 7.39
C PHE A 47 -9.60 -2.26 7.37
N LEU A 48 -10.30 -2.57 8.47
CA LEU A 48 -11.29 -3.65 8.53
C LEU A 48 -12.64 -3.24 7.93
N ILE A 49 -13.01 -1.97 8.07
CA ILE A 49 -14.19 -1.43 7.36
C ILE A 49 -13.89 -1.42 5.86
N ASP A 50 -12.67 -1.06 5.49
CA ASP A 50 -12.23 -0.99 4.11
C ASP A 50 -12.17 -2.38 3.46
N SER A 51 -11.93 -3.47 4.20
CA SER A 51 -12.00 -4.83 3.62
C SER A 51 -13.41 -5.23 3.16
N GLN A 52 -14.46 -4.52 3.59
CA GLN A 52 -15.87 -4.86 3.34
C GLN A 52 -16.22 -6.31 3.72
N HIS A 53 -15.53 -6.86 4.72
CA HIS A 53 -15.78 -8.23 5.15
C HIS A 53 -17.25 -8.39 5.57
N PRO A 54 -18.01 -9.38 5.04
CA PRO A 54 -19.45 -9.50 5.27
C PRO A 54 -19.84 -9.51 6.75
N TRP A 55 -18.98 -10.11 7.59
CA TRP A 55 -19.17 -10.13 9.03
C TRP A 55 -19.03 -8.74 9.69
N ILE A 56 -18.07 -7.90 9.24
CA ILE A 56 -17.92 -6.53 9.75
C ILE A 56 -19.15 -5.71 9.39
N VAL A 57 -19.61 -5.79 8.13
CA VAL A 57 -20.80 -5.08 7.66
C VAL A 57 -22.04 -5.49 8.45
N THR A 58 -22.21 -6.80 8.69
CA THR A 58 -23.37 -7.34 9.41
C THR A 58 -23.37 -6.94 10.89
N ASN A 59 -22.19 -6.93 11.53
CA ASN A 59 -22.06 -6.70 12.98
C ASN A 59 -21.62 -5.27 13.33
N GLN A 60 -21.51 -4.36 12.37
CA GLN A 60 -20.95 -3.02 12.55
C GLN A 60 -21.58 -2.28 13.74
N ARG A 61 -22.91 -2.22 13.81
CA ARG A 61 -23.62 -1.53 14.92
C ARG A 61 -23.31 -2.11 16.29
N GLN A 62 -23.12 -3.43 16.38
CA GLN A 62 -22.80 -4.09 17.64
C GLN A 62 -21.35 -3.81 18.04
N LEU A 63 -20.42 -3.85 17.07
CA LEU A 63 -19.02 -3.51 17.25
C LEU A 63 -18.83 -2.05 17.70
N GLU A 64 -19.58 -1.11 17.12
CA GLU A 64 -19.59 0.32 17.51
C GLU A 64 -20.17 0.58 18.93
N GLY A 65 -20.88 -0.41 19.47
CA GLY A 65 -21.42 -0.39 20.83
C GLY A 65 -20.45 -0.95 21.87
N LEU A 66 -19.33 -1.56 21.46
CA LEU A 66 -18.36 -2.12 22.37
C LEU A 66 -17.55 -1.00 23.07
N PRO A 67 -17.17 -1.18 24.36
CA PRO A 67 -16.32 -0.22 25.07
C PRO A 67 -14.92 -0.08 24.45
N ASP A 68 -14.36 -1.20 23.97
CA ASP A 68 -13.07 -1.27 23.30
C ASP A 68 -13.12 -2.36 22.22
N VAL A 69 -13.32 -1.92 20.97
CA VAL A 69 -13.45 -2.82 19.84
C VAL A 69 -12.09 -3.37 19.38
N GLU A 70 -11.00 -2.62 19.52
CA GLU A 70 -9.67 -3.11 19.15
C GLU A 70 -9.27 -4.26 20.08
N ALA A 71 -9.44 -4.10 21.39
CA ALA A 71 -9.18 -5.16 22.36
C ALA A 71 -10.03 -6.41 22.08
N PHE A 72 -11.32 -6.23 21.76
CA PHE A 72 -12.21 -7.34 21.38
C PHE A 72 -11.74 -8.05 20.11
N LEU A 73 -11.38 -7.30 19.06
CA LEU A 73 -10.95 -7.87 17.78
C LEU A 73 -9.63 -8.63 17.92
N TYR A 74 -8.69 -8.15 18.74
CA TYR A 74 -7.35 -8.73 18.83
C TYR A 74 -7.21 -9.82 19.90
N SER A 75 -7.97 -9.78 21.01
CA SER A 75 -7.92 -10.83 22.04
C SER A 75 -8.34 -12.21 21.50
N SER A 76 -9.24 -12.21 20.53
CA SER A 76 -9.69 -13.41 19.81
C SER A 76 -8.55 -14.13 19.05
N LEU A 77 -7.48 -13.40 18.69
CA LEU A 77 -6.36 -13.93 17.95
C LEU A 77 -5.41 -14.75 18.83
N GLU A 78 -5.33 -14.41 20.11
CA GLU A 78 -4.49 -15.08 21.11
C GLU A 78 -5.17 -16.35 21.66
N SER A 79 -6.50 -16.35 21.69
CA SER A 79 -7.27 -17.49 22.18
C SER A 79 -7.36 -18.62 21.15
N THR A 80 -6.37 -19.51 21.17
CA THR A 80 -6.41 -20.80 20.44
C THR A 80 -7.51 -21.74 20.92
N LYS A 81 -8.17 -21.42 22.05
CA LYS A 81 -9.29 -22.17 22.62
C LYS A 81 -10.41 -21.20 22.96
N GLY A 82 -11.17 -20.79 21.94
CA GLY A 82 -12.32 -19.88 22.01
C GLY A 82 -12.83 -19.64 23.42
N THR A 83 -12.24 -18.66 24.09
CA THR A 83 -12.53 -18.40 25.51
C THR A 83 -13.83 -17.64 25.63
N ALA A 84 -14.55 -17.94 26.71
CA ALA A 84 -15.89 -17.51 27.06
C ALA A 84 -16.17 -15.98 27.06
N GLU A 85 -15.19 -15.13 26.77
CA GLU A 85 -15.36 -13.67 26.75
C GLU A 85 -16.09 -13.18 25.49
N HIS A 86 -15.89 -13.79 24.32
CA HIS A 86 -16.65 -13.43 23.11
C HIS A 86 -18.12 -13.90 23.21
N ALA A 87 -18.35 -15.01 23.92
CA ALA A 87 -19.70 -15.52 24.18
C ALA A 87 -20.56 -14.52 24.97
N ASN A 88 -19.96 -13.63 25.76
CA ASN A 88 -20.69 -12.61 26.53
C ASN A 88 -21.32 -11.54 25.63
N TYR A 89 -20.81 -11.33 24.41
CA TYR A 89 -21.36 -10.36 23.47
C TYR A 89 -22.25 -11.00 22.40
N GLY A 90 -22.25 -12.34 22.30
CA GLY A 90 -23.02 -13.07 21.28
C GLY A 90 -22.49 -12.84 19.85
N ILE A 91 -21.24 -12.40 19.72
CA ILE A 91 -20.58 -12.05 18.46
C ILE A 91 -19.44 -13.04 18.22
N ASP A 92 -19.70 -14.06 17.41
CA ASP A 92 -18.69 -15.05 17.04
C ASP A 92 -17.86 -14.53 15.87
N MET A 93 -16.55 -14.31 16.11
CA MET A 93 -15.64 -13.79 15.10
C MET A 93 -15.18 -14.89 14.14
N PRO A 94 -15.26 -14.67 12.82
CA PRO A 94 -14.86 -15.69 11.86
C PRO A 94 -13.33 -15.73 11.71
N PRO A 95 -12.76 -16.91 11.42
CA PRO A 95 -11.31 -17.08 11.39
C PRO A 95 -10.63 -16.34 10.22
N ASP A 96 -11.38 -16.03 9.16
CA ASP A 96 -10.93 -15.40 7.93
C ASP A 96 -10.99 -13.86 7.96
N LEU A 97 -11.41 -13.26 9.08
CA LEU A 97 -11.63 -11.81 9.19
C LEU A 97 -10.44 -10.96 8.74
N PHE A 98 -9.22 -11.43 9.00
CA PHE A 98 -7.97 -10.74 8.71
C PHE A 98 -7.26 -11.27 7.45
N GLU A 99 -7.80 -12.27 6.76
CA GLU A 99 -7.13 -12.89 5.62
C GLU A 99 -6.98 -11.94 4.42
N TYR A 100 -7.89 -10.98 4.28
CA TYR A 100 -7.86 -9.94 3.25
C TYR A 100 -7.86 -8.55 3.87
N VAL A 101 -6.83 -7.77 3.57
CA VAL A 101 -6.77 -6.34 3.93
C VAL A 101 -6.39 -5.51 2.71
N GLU A 102 -6.91 -4.28 2.67
CA GLU A 102 -6.62 -3.36 1.56
C GLU A 102 -6.35 -1.93 2.03
N ILE A 103 -5.51 -1.24 1.28
CA ILE A 103 -5.36 0.21 1.28
C ILE A 103 -5.82 0.68 -0.09
N ASP A 104 -7.02 1.23 -0.16
CA ASP A 104 -7.62 1.78 -1.38
C ASP A 104 -8.30 3.11 -1.05
N ASN A 105 -7.79 4.20 -1.61
CA ASN A 105 -8.34 5.54 -1.37
C ASN A 105 -9.29 6.01 -2.47
N ASN A 106 -9.49 5.24 -3.54
CA ASN A 106 -10.29 5.64 -4.69
C ASN A 106 -11.08 4.44 -5.24
N ARG A 107 -12.18 4.15 -4.56
CA ARG A 107 -13.15 3.10 -4.90
C ARG A 107 -14.56 3.68 -4.98
N TRP A 108 -15.49 2.89 -5.51
CA TRP A 108 -16.88 3.36 -5.64
C TRP A 108 -17.45 3.79 -4.29
N GLY A 109 -17.84 5.08 -4.19
CA GLY A 109 -18.38 5.69 -2.97
C GLY A 109 -17.35 6.09 -1.91
N VAL A 110 -16.04 5.92 -2.16
CA VAL A 110 -14.98 6.37 -1.26
C VAL A 110 -13.91 7.08 -2.07
N ASP A 111 -13.72 8.36 -1.76
CA ASP A 111 -12.62 9.16 -2.31
C ASP A 111 -11.92 9.90 -1.17
N ARG A 112 -10.65 9.56 -0.96
CA ARG A 112 -9.80 10.08 0.13
C ARG A 112 -8.43 10.47 -0.45
N PRO A 113 -7.68 11.37 0.19
CA PRO A 113 -6.30 11.63 -0.23
C PRO A 113 -5.43 10.38 -0.03
N GLY A 114 -4.60 10.05 -1.01
CA GLY A 114 -3.81 8.82 -1.14
C GLY A 114 -2.79 8.65 -0.03
N TRP A 115 -1.79 9.53 0.07
CA TRP A 115 -0.74 9.39 1.09
C TRP A 115 -1.27 9.52 2.51
N PRO A 116 -2.12 10.53 2.81
CA PRO A 116 -2.91 10.58 4.03
C PRO A 116 -3.58 9.27 4.43
N ASN A 117 -4.39 8.70 3.54
CA ASN A 117 -5.14 7.48 3.82
C ASN A 117 -4.20 6.30 4.09
N ALA A 118 -3.17 6.11 3.26
CA ALA A 118 -2.21 5.02 3.42
C ALA A 118 -1.45 5.11 4.75
N LEU A 119 -1.01 6.31 5.15
CA LEU A 119 -0.31 6.51 6.42
C LEU A 119 -1.16 6.07 7.62
N GLU A 120 -2.42 6.50 7.66
CA GLU A 120 -3.32 6.14 8.76
C GLU A 120 -3.65 4.64 8.78
N ARG A 121 -3.91 4.02 7.62
CA ARG A 121 -4.15 2.57 7.54
C ARG A 121 -2.94 1.75 7.99
N LEU A 122 -1.74 2.13 7.56
CA LEU A 122 -0.51 1.44 7.98
C LEU A 122 -0.25 1.62 9.48
N ARG A 123 -0.53 2.79 10.05
CA ARG A 123 -0.46 3.00 11.50
C ARG A 123 -1.43 2.12 12.27
N GLU A 124 -2.67 1.97 11.80
CA GLU A 124 -3.65 1.04 12.38
C GLU A 124 -3.16 -0.41 12.30
N MET A 125 -2.73 -0.84 11.12
CA MET A 125 -2.20 -2.19 10.89
C MET A 125 -1.02 -2.52 11.80
N LYS A 126 -0.07 -1.58 11.96
CA LYS A 126 1.10 -1.73 12.84
C LYS A 126 0.75 -1.95 14.31
N ARG A 127 -0.42 -1.49 14.78
CA ARG A 127 -0.85 -1.70 16.18
C ARG A 127 -1.17 -3.16 16.48
N SER A 128 -1.41 -4.00 15.46
CA SER A 128 -1.77 -5.41 15.66
C SER A 128 -0.94 -6.36 14.78
N PRO A 129 0.30 -6.68 15.19
CA PRO A 129 1.14 -7.63 14.48
C PRO A 129 0.50 -9.02 14.35
N LEU A 130 -0.27 -9.46 15.34
CA LEU A 130 -0.97 -10.75 15.30
C LEU A 130 -2.04 -10.81 14.21
N ALA A 131 -2.75 -9.69 13.97
CA ALA A 131 -3.69 -9.59 12.86
C ALA A 131 -2.94 -9.64 11.53
N MET A 132 -1.83 -8.90 11.42
CA MET A 132 -1.03 -8.86 10.20
C MET A 132 -0.41 -10.21 9.86
N ALA A 133 0.02 -10.99 10.85
CA ALA A 133 0.55 -12.33 10.66
C ALA A 133 -0.46 -13.30 10.03
N ARG A 134 -1.78 -13.03 10.11
CA ARG A 134 -2.85 -13.83 9.49
C ARG A 134 -3.25 -13.37 8.09
N VAL A 135 -2.75 -12.23 7.63
CA VAL A 135 -3.07 -11.69 6.30
C VAL A 135 -2.52 -12.64 5.23
N LYS A 136 -3.39 -13.08 4.32
CA LYS A 136 -3.03 -13.89 3.15
C LYS A 136 -3.02 -13.07 1.87
N THR A 137 -3.89 -12.07 1.79
CA THR A 137 -3.97 -11.15 0.66
C THR A 137 -3.88 -9.72 1.15
N PHE A 138 -2.87 -9.00 0.66
CA PHE A 138 -2.75 -7.57 0.88
C PHE A 138 -2.86 -6.85 -0.45
N LYS A 139 -3.78 -5.88 -0.54
CA LYS A 139 -3.94 -5.02 -1.70
C LYS A 139 -3.57 -3.58 -1.35
N VAL A 140 -2.67 -3.00 -2.14
CA VAL A 140 -2.30 -1.59 -2.08
C VAL A 140 -2.67 -0.96 -3.41
N GLU A 141 -3.60 -0.01 -3.36
CA GLU A 141 -4.12 0.73 -4.51
C GLU A 141 -4.16 2.20 -4.11
N ILE A 142 -3.07 2.93 -4.41
CA ILE A 142 -2.96 4.34 -4.06
C ILE A 142 -3.19 5.19 -5.29
N TRP A 143 -4.15 6.09 -5.21
CA TRP A 143 -4.40 7.14 -6.18
C TRP A 143 -3.98 8.48 -5.56
N VAL A 144 -2.97 9.14 -6.12
CA VAL A 144 -2.52 10.45 -5.65
C VAL A 144 -3.26 11.54 -6.42
N HIS A 145 -3.95 12.42 -5.71
CA HIS A 145 -4.72 13.52 -6.29
C HIS A 145 -3.86 14.73 -6.67
N ASP A 146 -2.77 14.53 -7.41
CA ASP A 146 -1.84 15.61 -7.81
C ASP A 146 -2.22 16.29 -9.14
N SER A 147 -3.10 15.66 -9.92
CA SER A 147 -3.49 16.17 -11.24
C SER A 147 -4.31 17.47 -11.16
N GLN A 148 -4.28 18.24 -12.25
CA GLN A 148 -5.09 19.46 -12.35
C GLN A 148 -6.61 19.21 -12.37
N TYR A 149 -7.03 17.97 -12.65
CA TYR A 149 -8.43 17.55 -12.73
C TYR A 149 -8.96 16.92 -11.44
N ALA A 150 -8.09 16.68 -10.46
CA ALA A 150 -8.52 16.21 -9.15
C ALA A 150 -9.29 17.30 -8.40
N ASP A 151 -10.20 16.89 -7.53
CA ASP A 151 -10.91 17.82 -6.67
C ASP A 151 -9.92 18.64 -5.85
N TRP A 152 -10.08 19.97 -5.90
CA TRP A 152 -9.11 20.91 -5.35
C TRP A 152 -8.79 20.65 -3.87
N TYR A 153 -9.78 20.19 -3.09
CA TYR A 153 -9.63 19.93 -1.67
C TYR A 153 -8.81 18.67 -1.40
N LEU A 154 -8.95 17.62 -2.22
CA LEU A 154 -8.13 16.41 -2.11
C LEU A 154 -6.69 16.74 -2.49
N ARG A 155 -6.49 17.46 -3.60
CA ARG A 155 -5.17 17.90 -4.03
C ARG A 155 -4.43 18.73 -2.98
N MET A 156 -5.13 19.60 -2.25
CA MET A 156 -4.53 20.40 -1.18
C MET A 156 -4.05 19.57 0.02
N LEU A 157 -4.56 18.35 0.19
CA LEU A 157 -4.18 17.45 1.27
C LEU A 157 -3.08 16.46 0.87
N GLU A 158 -2.81 16.32 -0.44
CA GLU A 158 -1.77 15.45 -0.94
C GLU A 158 -0.39 16.09 -0.79
N PRO A 159 0.53 15.48 -0.02
CA PRO A 159 1.92 15.86 -0.09
C PRO A 159 2.47 15.48 -1.48
N LEU A 160 3.38 16.31 -2.00
CA LEU A 160 4.05 16.07 -3.29
C LEU A 160 4.89 14.78 -3.31
N GLN A 161 5.27 14.28 -2.14
CA GLN A 161 6.06 13.07 -1.95
C GLN A 161 5.45 12.24 -0.81
N PRO A 162 5.57 10.89 -0.87
CA PRO A 162 5.17 10.05 0.24
C PRO A 162 5.94 10.44 1.52
N PRO A 163 5.27 10.62 2.65
CA PRO A 163 5.95 10.90 3.92
C PRO A 163 6.97 9.81 4.28
N LYS A 164 8.15 10.18 4.78
CA LYS A 164 9.19 9.22 5.17
C LYS A 164 8.70 8.15 6.17
N GLU A 165 7.83 8.56 7.09
CA GLU A 165 7.20 7.63 8.03
C GLU A 165 6.34 6.58 7.32
N LEU A 166 5.56 6.98 6.32
CA LEU A 166 4.76 6.06 5.51
C LEU A 166 5.64 5.02 4.81
N LEU A 167 6.79 5.43 4.27
CA LEU A 167 7.74 4.52 3.63
C LEU A 167 8.27 3.46 4.60
N SER A 168 8.65 3.89 5.82
CA SER A 168 9.09 2.97 6.87
C SER A 168 7.99 2.03 7.34
N LEU A 169 6.75 2.53 7.43
CA LEU A 169 5.59 1.74 7.85
C LEU A 169 5.21 0.66 6.83
N PHE A 170 5.39 0.90 5.53
CA PHE A 170 5.19 -0.15 4.53
C PHE A 170 6.10 -1.34 4.79
N VAL A 171 7.39 -1.08 5.05
CA VAL A 171 8.35 -2.14 5.38
C VAL A 171 7.91 -2.87 6.64
N ASP A 172 7.67 -2.14 7.73
CA ASP A 172 7.32 -2.74 9.02
C ASP A 172 6.05 -3.60 8.95
N VAL A 173 5.02 -3.14 8.20
CA VAL A 173 3.76 -3.88 8.04
C VAL A 173 3.97 -5.11 7.16
N LEU A 174 4.67 -4.99 6.02
CA LEU A 174 4.95 -6.13 5.14
C LEU A 174 5.80 -7.20 5.84
N GLU A 175 6.81 -6.80 6.63
CA GLU A 175 7.62 -7.72 7.45
C GLU A 175 6.77 -8.49 8.47
N SER A 176 5.70 -7.89 8.98
CA SER A 176 4.80 -8.55 9.94
C SER A 176 3.78 -9.52 9.31
N MET A 177 3.63 -9.52 7.98
CA MET A 177 2.66 -10.38 7.29
C MET A 177 3.26 -11.74 6.92
N GLU A 178 3.59 -12.55 7.94
CA GLU A 178 4.26 -13.84 7.77
C GLU A 178 3.49 -14.84 6.88
N SER A 179 2.15 -14.74 6.84
CA SER A 179 1.29 -15.61 6.02
C SER A 179 0.91 -15.01 4.65
N LEU A 180 1.51 -13.90 4.23
CA LEU A 180 1.14 -13.20 3.00
C LEU A 180 1.38 -14.06 1.76
N GLU A 181 0.32 -14.49 1.07
CA GLU A 181 0.43 -15.32 -0.13
C GLU A 181 0.28 -14.50 -1.41
N THR A 182 -0.58 -13.48 -1.39
CA THR A 182 -0.90 -12.62 -2.54
C THR A 182 -0.68 -11.17 -2.19
N LEU A 183 0.20 -10.50 -2.93
CA LEU A 183 0.39 -9.05 -2.84
C LEU A 183 -0.08 -8.39 -4.15
N LYS A 184 -1.06 -7.50 -4.03
CA LYS A 184 -1.52 -6.66 -5.13
C LYS A 184 -0.99 -5.26 -4.89
N TRP A 185 -0.25 -4.72 -5.84
CA TRP A 185 0.51 -3.51 -5.62
C TRP A 185 0.35 -2.54 -6.78
N ASN A 186 -0.34 -1.44 -6.55
CA ASN A 186 -0.58 -0.41 -7.55
C ASN A 186 -0.42 0.97 -6.94
N ILE A 187 0.66 1.64 -7.32
CA ILE A 187 1.03 2.98 -6.87
C ILE A 187 1.40 3.77 -8.12
N PRO A 188 1.13 5.09 -8.19
CA PRO A 188 1.46 5.87 -9.36
C PRO A 188 2.98 5.85 -9.62
N VAL A 189 3.34 5.79 -10.90
CA VAL A 189 4.71 5.51 -11.34
C VAL A 189 5.69 6.58 -10.85
N GLU A 190 5.21 7.82 -10.78
CA GLU A 190 5.93 9.00 -10.31
C GLU A 190 6.46 8.84 -8.88
N HIS A 191 5.86 7.93 -8.11
CA HIS A 191 6.15 7.73 -6.69
C HIS A 191 6.75 6.37 -6.35
N GLY A 192 6.74 5.41 -7.29
CA GLY A 192 7.22 4.05 -7.06
C GLY A 192 8.68 4.00 -6.58
N HIS A 193 9.55 4.87 -7.13
CA HIS A 193 10.98 4.90 -6.83
C HIS A 193 11.30 5.18 -5.34
N TRP A 194 10.53 6.03 -4.65
CA TRP A 194 10.74 6.30 -3.22
C TRP A 194 10.49 5.06 -2.36
N ILE A 195 9.49 4.26 -2.76
CA ILE A 195 9.15 3.04 -2.05
C ILE A 195 10.19 1.97 -2.38
N GLU A 196 10.53 1.79 -3.65
CA GLU A 196 11.60 0.88 -4.09
C GLU A 196 12.90 1.11 -3.32
N GLU A 197 13.38 2.36 -3.26
CA GLU A 197 14.59 2.74 -2.53
C GLU A 197 14.50 2.31 -1.06
N THR A 198 13.39 2.61 -0.38
CA THR A 198 13.21 2.27 1.04
C THR A 198 13.14 0.75 1.27
N LEU A 199 12.43 0.02 0.41
CA LEU A 199 12.33 -1.45 0.51
C LEU A 199 13.70 -2.11 0.29
N ASN A 200 14.48 -1.59 -0.66
CA ASN A 200 15.83 -2.08 -0.95
C ASN A 200 16.82 -1.75 0.18
N GLU A 201 16.80 -0.53 0.72
CA GLU A 201 17.64 -0.13 1.86
C GLU A 201 17.43 -1.03 3.08
N ARG A 202 16.19 -1.46 3.30
CA ARG A 202 15.81 -2.38 4.39
C ARG A 202 16.01 -3.85 4.06
N ASN A 203 16.42 -4.19 2.83
CA ASN A 203 16.56 -5.56 2.33
C ASN A 203 15.29 -6.39 2.56
N LEU A 204 14.12 -5.81 2.28
CA LEU A 204 12.84 -6.50 2.48
C LEU A 204 12.80 -7.82 1.70
N SER A 205 12.37 -8.89 2.37
CA SER A 205 12.14 -10.19 1.77
C SER A 205 10.78 -10.74 2.20
N MET A 206 10.00 -11.21 1.24
CA MET A 206 8.65 -11.73 1.42
C MET A 206 8.57 -13.18 0.92
N PRO A 207 9.14 -14.14 1.65
CA PRO A 207 9.23 -15.52 1.21
C PRO A 207 7.87 -16.25 1.19
N SER A 208 6.85 -15.76 1.89
CA SER A 208 5.50 -16.34 1.87
C SER A 208 4.74 -16.03 0.57
N VAL A 209 5.11 -14.96 -0.13
CA VAL A 209 4.39 -14.47 -1.32
C VAL A 209 4.59 -15.41 -2.49
N LYS A 210 3.47 -15.94 -3.00
CA LYS A 210 3.39 -16.83 -4.17
C LYS A 210 2.79 -16.14 -5.38
N ARG A 211 2.05 -15.04 -5.18
CA ARG A 211 1.38 -14.30 -6.24
C ARG A 211 1.61 -12.79 -6.10
N LEU A 212 2.02 -12.18 -7.20
CA LEU A 212 2.10 -10.73 -7.37
C LEU A 212 1.15 -10.26 -8.47
N ASP A 213 0.28 -9.31 -8.13
CA ASP A 213 -0.49 -8.52 -9.09
C ASP A 213 0.08 -7.10 -9.11
N LEU A 214 0.97 -6.78 -10.06
CA LEU A 214 1.76 -5.53 -10.01
C LEU A 214 1.20 -4.46 -10.94
N GLY A 215 1.18 -3.21 -10.50
CA GLY A 215 0.97 -2.06 -11.36
C GLY A 215 2.20 -1.75 -12.22
N PRO A 216 2.09 -0.76 -13.13
CA PRO A 216 3.21 -0.31 -13.95
C PRO A 216 4.46 0.01 -13.11
N PHE A 217 5.64 -0.31 -13.65
CA PHE A 217 6.96 -0.03 -13.05
C PHE A 217 7.21 -0.61 -11.64
N SER A 218 6.33 -1.46 -11.11
CA SER A 218 6.50 -2.08 -9.78
C SER A 218 7.34 -3.37 -9.78
N HIS A 219 8.09 -3.62 -10.86
CA HIS A 219 8.91 -4.81 -11.12
C HIS A 219 9.94 -5.13 -10.02
N TYR A 220 10.38 -4.13 -9.26
CA TYR A 220 11.32 -4.29 -8.14
C TYR A 220 10.82 -5.25 -7.04
N LEU A 221 9.51 -5.43 -6.88
CA LEU A 221 8.93 -6.36 -5.91
C LEU A 221 9.19 -7.83 -6.23
N VAL A 222 9.48 -8.17 -7.50
CA VAL A 222 9.75 -9.55 -7.91
C VAL A 222 11.00 -10.09 -7.21
N GLY A 223 12.06 -9.28 -7.11
CA GLY A 223 13.31 -9.67 -6.45
C GLY A 223 13.16 -9.92 -4.94
N MET A 224 12.10 -9.38 -4.32
CA MET A 224 11.81 -9.54 -2.89
C MET A 224 11.01 -10.81 -2.58
N CYS A 225 10.52 -11.52 -3.61
CA CYS A 225 9.62 -12.67 -3.46
C CYS A 225 10.29 -13.96 -3.96
N PRO A 226 11.19 -14.60 -3.18
CA PRO A 226 11.97 -15.76 -3.66
C PRO A 226 11.12 -17.00 -3.99
N ASN A 227 9.87 -17.04 -3.52
CA ASN A 227 8.93 -18.14 -3.76
C ASN A 227 7.79 -17.79 -4.73
N LEU A 228 7.96 -16.71 -5.50
CA LEU A 228 6.96 -16.25 -6.46
C LEU A 228 6.63 -17.34 -7.50
N GLU A 229 5.35 -17.69 -7.61
CA GLU A 229 4.84 -18.67 -8.58
C GLU A 229 4.00 -18.03 -9.70
N THR A 230 3.32 -16.93 -9.39
CA THR A 230 2.43 -16.22 -10.32
C THR A 230 2.72 -14.73 -10.33
N LEU A 231 2.96 -14.19 -11.53
CA LEU A 231 3.12 -12.77 -11.77
C LEU A 231 2.06 -12.34 -12.80
N GLU A 232 1.14 -11.47 -12.37
CA GLU A 232 0.02 -11.00 -13.17
C GLU A 232 -0.04 -9.47 -13.21
N PRO A 233 -0.68 -8.89 -14.24
CA PRO A 233 -0.86 -7.46 -14.29
C PRO A 233 -1.92 -7.00 -13.27
N GLY A 234 -1.61 -5.95 -12.49
CA GLY A 234 -2.56 -5.27 -11.62
C GLY A 234 -3.63 -4.53 -12.44
N GLY A 235 -4.89 -4.55 -11.99
CA GLY A 235 -6.09 -4.19 -12.75
C GLY A 235 -6.23 -2.76 -13.29
N ARG A 236 -5.17 -1.95 -13.32
CA ARG A 236 -5.18 -0.59 -13.88
C ARG A 236 -4.08 -0.29 -14.92
N PHE A 237 -3.38 -1.29 -15.48
CA PHE A 237 -2.50 -1.03 -16.65
C PHE A 237 -3.21 -0.31 -17.80
N VAL A 238 -4.53 -0.45 -17.89
CA VAL A 238 -5.30 -0.11 -19.10
C VAL A 238 -6.03 1.23 -19.01
N ARG A 239 -6.31 1.76 -17.81
CA ARG A 239 -7.39 2.76 -17.69
C ARG A 239 -6.99 4.22 -17.94
N ASN A 240 -5.74 4.61 -17.73
CA ASN A 240 -5.31 6.00 -17.92
C ASN A 240 -3.87 6.06 -18.44
N GLY A 241 -3.73 6.48 -19.70
CA GLY A 241 -2.51 7.13 -20.16
C GLY A 241 -1.45 6.19 -20.73
N TYR A 242 -1.32 6.24 -22.06
CA TYR A 242 0.00 6.28 -22.66
C TYR A 242 0.86 7.27 -21.84
N TRP A 243 1.91 6.79 -21.17
CA TRP A 243 2.90 7.62 -20.50
C TRP A 243 4.10 7.78 -21.45
N PRO A 244 4.02 8.64 -22.49
CA PRO A 244 5.05 8.70 -23.54
C PRO A 244 6.46 8.96 -22.99
N HIS A 245 6.54 9.60 -21.82
CA HIS A 245 7.79 9.98 -21.18
C HIS A 245 8.38 8.90 -20.27
N LEU A 246 7.59 7.92 -19.81
CA LEU A 246 8.07 6.85 -18.90
C LEU A 246 8.47 5.57 -19.64
N GLY A 247 8.08 5.44 -20.92
CA GLY A 247 8.37 4.26 -21.73
C GLY A 247 7.42 3.10 -21.47
N ASP A 248 7.70 1.97 -22.11
CA ASP A 248 6.95 0.73 -21.94
C ASP A 248 7.45 -0.01 -20.68
N PRO A 249 6.62 -0.31 -19.68
CA PRO A 249 7.03 -1.06 -18.49
C PRO A 249 7.23 -2.57 -18.74
N VAL A 250 6.73 -3.08 -19.87
CA VAL A 250 6.72 -4.53 -20.16
C VAL A 250 8.12 -5.15 -20.21
N PRO A 251 9.16 -4.54 -20.83
CA PRO A 251 10.52 -5.08 -20.80
C PRO A 251 11.08 -5.27 -19.38
N MET A 252 10.90 -4.28 -18.49
CA MET A 252 11.35 -4.38 -17.09
C MET A 252 10.63 -5.50 -16.34
N MET A 253 9.33 -5.65 -16.60
CA MET A 253 8.55 -6.73 -16.01
C MET A 253 9.02 -8.11 -16.49
N VAL A 254 9.31 -8.25 -17.79
CA VAL A 254 9.87 -9.50 -18.37
C VAL A 254 11.24 -9.81 -17.78
N GLU A 255 12.13 -8.82 -17.69
CA GLU A 255 13.47 -9.01 -17.13
C GLU A 255 13.38 -9.47 -15.66
N SER A 256 12.56 -8.79 -14.86
CA SER A 256 12.32 -9.18 -13.46
C SER A 256 11.68 -10.56 -13.32
N ALA A 257 10.74 -10.93 -14.21
CA ALA A 257 10.15 -12.26 -14.22
C ALA A 257 11.20 -13.36 -14.46
N GLY A 258 12.21 -13.06 -15.28
CA GLY A 258 13.33 -13.95 -15.54
C GLY A 258 14.22 -14.23 -14.32
N SER A 259 14.19 -13.37 -13.29
CA SER A 259 14.94 -13.56 -12.04
C SER A 259 14.18 -14.35 -10.98
N ALA A 260 12.89 -14.69 -11.21
CA ALA A 260 12.06 -15.45 -10.28
C ALA A 260 12.15 -16.97 -10.56
N PRO A 261 12.94 -17.74 -9.78
CA PRO A 261 13.27 -19.13 -10.13
C PRO A 261 12.10 -20.11 -10.03
N LYS A 262 11.03 -19.74 -9.31
CA LYS A 262 9.84 -20.58 -9.09
C LYS A 262 8.63 -20.13 -9.91
N LEU A 263 8.80 -19.15 -10.81
CA LEU A 263 7.70 -18.59 -11.57
C LEU A 263 7.13 -19.64 -12.52
N LYS A 264 5.84 -19.96 -12.34
CA LYS A 264 5.09 -20.93 -13.16
C LYS A 264 4.16 -20.22 -14.14
N ARG A 265 3.65 -19.05 -13.75
CA ARG A 265 2.71 -18.27 -14.54
C ARG A 265 3.17 -16.82 -14.63
N PHE A 266 3.31 -16.35 -15.86
CA PHE A 266 3.57 -14.96 -16.18
C PHE A 266 2.48 -14.46 -17.11
N SER A 267 1.87 -13.34 -16.73
CA SER A 267 0.95 -12.60 -17.58
C SER A 267 1.35 -11.13 -17.52
N VAL A 268 1.32 -10.48 -18.67
CA VAL A 268 1.52 -9.04 -18.76
C VAL A 268 0.52 -8.50 -19.78
N GLU A 269 -0.09 -7.38 -19.42
CA GLU A 269 -0.98 -6.66 -20.31
C GLU A 269 -0.24 -5.43 -20.84
N SER A 270 -0.02 -5.38 -22.16
CA SER A 270 0.49 -4.17 -22.80
C SER A 270 -0.71 -3.33 -23.25
N GLY A 271 -0.86 -2.15 -22.64
CA GLY A 271 -1.82 -1.14 -23.09
C GLY A 271 -1.41 -0.48 -24.42
N VAL A 272 -0.20 -0.77 -24.93
CA VAL A 272 0.41 -0.06 -26.05
C VAL A 272 1.00 -1.08 -27.05
N GLY A 273 0.15 -1.63 -27.91
CA GLY A 273 0.61 -2.27 -29.15
C GLY A 273 0.78 -3.79 -29.14
N GLY A 274 0.34 -4.49 -28.09
CA GLY A 274 0.37 -5.96 -28.05
C GLY A 274 1.77 -6.56 -28.14
N TRP A 275 1.86 -7.87 -28.31
CA TRP A 275 3.14 -8.59 -28.40
C TRP A 275 3.75 -8.39 -29.79
N SER A 276 4.73 -7.49 -29.92
CA SER A 276 5.47 -7.38 -31.18
C SER A 276 6.39 -8.59 -31.40
N PRO A 277 6.62 -9.06 -32.64
CA PRO A 277 7.53 -10.17 -32.90
C PRO A 277 8.95 -9.93 -32.36
N ALA A 278 9.46 -8.69 -32.46
CA ALA A 278 10.77 -8.32 -31.92
C ALA A 278 10.85 -8.48 -30.40
N PHE A 279 9.77 -8.11 -29.69
CA PHE A 279 9.66 -8.29 -28.25
C PHE A 279 9.62 -9.76 -27.86
N VAL A 280 8.80 -10.56 -28.55
CA VAL A 280 8.72 -12.01 -28.34
C VAL A 280 10.08 -12.68 -28.58
N SER A 281 10.82 -12.29 -29.62
CA SER A 281 12.17 -12.80 -29.88
C SER A 281 13.16 -12.46 -28.75
N GLY A 282 13.07 -11.26 -28.16
CA GLY A 282 13.90 -10.88 -27.00
C GLY A 282 13.62 -11.72 -25.76
N ILE A 283 12.35 -12.06 -25.52
CA ILE A 283 11.93 -12.96 -24.42
C ILE A 283 12.52 -14.35 -24.62
N TYR A 284 12.42 -14.90 -25.84
CA TYR A 284 13.00 -16.21 -26.12
C TYR A 284 14.48 -16.26 -25.78
N ILE A 285 15.26 -15.20 -26.05
CA ILE A 285 16.69 -15.14 -25.73
C ILE A 285 16.92 -15.11 -24.21
N LEU A 286 16.16 -14.29 -23.46
CA LEU A 286 16.28 -14.19 -22.00
C LEU A 286 15.95 -15.52 -21.31
N PHE A 287 14.85 -16.17 -21.71
CA PHE A 287 14.49 -17.50 -21.19
C PHE A 287 15.51 -18.56 -21.62
N TYR A 288 16.03 -18.51 -22.85
CA TYR A 288 17.05 -19.45 -23.30
C TYR A 288 18.35 -19.31 -22.50
N MET A 289 18.73 -18.09 -22.09
CA MET A 289 19.91 -17.85 -21.25
C MET A 289 19.69 -18.19 -19.78
N ALA A 290 18.49 -17.99 -19.24
CA ALA A 290 18.18 -18.30 -17.84
C ALA A 290 18.05 -19.81 -17.56
N PHE A 291 17.62 -20.59 -18.57
CA PHE A 291 17.33 -22.03 -18.42
C PHE A 291 18.39 -22.96 -19.03
N MET A 292 19.43 -22.44 -19.68
CA MET A 292 20.58 -23.25 -20.08
C MET A 292 21.62 -23.27 -18.95
N PRO A 293 22.06 -24.44 -18.48
CA PRO A 293 23.23 -24.50 -17.61
C PRO A 293 24.40 -23.94 -18.39
N PHE A 294 25.02 -22.87 -17.88
CA PHE A 294 26.32 -22.43 -18.39
C PHE A 294 27.24 -23.66 -18.37
N PRO A 295 27.83 -24.06 -19.52
CA PRO A 295 28.82 -25.12 -19.51
C PRO A 295 29.89 -24.70 -18.52
N ALA A 296 30.10 -25.53 -17.48
CA ALA A 296 31.11 -25.30 -16.47
C ALA A 296 32.41 -24.98 -17.21
N ALA A 297 32.98 -23.80 -16.95
CA ALA A 297 34.26 -23.43 -17.50
C ALA A 297 35.25 -24.53 -17.08
N GLU A 298 35.65 -25.37 -18.04
CA GLU A 298 36.78 -26.27 -17.86
C GLU A 298 37.95 -25.41 -17.43
N GLN A 299 38.33 -25.53 -16.16
CA GLN A 299 39.59 -25.01 -15.67
C GLN A 299 40.68 -25.69 -16.49
N THR A 300 41.16 -24.97 -17.51
CA THR A 300 42.35 -25.36 -18.25
C THR A 300 43.51 -25.27 -17.26
N GLN A 301 43.89 -26.41 -16.69
CA GLN A 301 45.17 -26.54 -16.00
C GLN A 301 46.26 -26.35 -17.05
N MET A 302 46.94 -25.19 -16.99
CA MET A 302 48.23 -25.04 -17.66
C MET A 302 49.25 -25.89 -16.90
N LEU A 303 49.68 -26.97 -17.55
CA LEU A 303 50.97 -27.61 -17.29
C LEU A 303 52.06 -26.91 -18.12
#